data_AF-A0A7V7PQ16-F1
#
_entry.id   AF-A0A7V7PQ16-F1
#
_cell.length_a   1.000
_cell.length_b   1.000
_cell.length_c   1.000
_cell.angle_alpha   90.00
_cell.angle_beta   90.00
_cell.angle_gamma   90.00
#
_symmetry.space_group_name_H-M   'P 1'
#
loop_
_entity.id
_entity.type
_entity.pdbx_description
1 polymer ?
#
loop_
_entity_poly.entity_id
_entity_poly.type
_entity_poly.pdbx_seq_one_letter_code
_entity_poly.pdbx_strand_id
1 'polypeptide(L)'
;MASVEASGLSPLDFLTSLYRDETADLKDRAWAANAVAPFVHPRLAPTQQRITIALPDTSTADGVRDAIAAVIEAVSYGDLSPAEAQQLVAVIETQRKAIETADILPRLEKLEAAR
;
A
#
# COMPACT_ATOMS: atom_id res chain seq x y z
N MET A 1 1.06 16.57 -31.37
CA MET A 1 1.56 17.32 -30.19
C MET A 1 1.76 18.79 -30.48
N ALA A 2 2.29 19.19 -31.64
CA ALA A 2 2.48 20.60 -32.01
C ALA A 2 1.19 21.47 -32.00
N SER A 3 -0.01 20.90 -32.21
CA SER A 3 -1.28 21.64 -32.14
C SER A 3 -1.79 21.89 -30.73
N VAL A 4 -1.35 21.11 -29.73
CA VAL A 4 -1.87 21.20 -28.35
C VAL A 4 -1.20 22.38 -27.63
N GLU A 5 0.12 22.51 -27.76
CA GLU A 5 0.90 23.61 -27.16
C GLU A 5 0.47 25.01 -27.66
N ALA A 6 -0.03 25.12 -28.89
CA ALA A 6 -0.46 26.38 -29.49
C ALA A 6 -1.88 26.84 -29.04
N SER A 7 -2.69 25.93 -28.50
CA SER A 7 -4.09 26.21 -28.14
C SER A 7 -4.29 26.67 -26.68
N GLY A 8 -3.26 26.52 -25.84
CA GLY A 8 -3.34 26.77 -24.40
C GLY A 8 -4.21 25.77 -23.63
N LEU A 9 -4.81 24.79 -24.31
CA LEU A 9 -5.60 23.73 -23.70
C LEU A 9 -4.68 22.67 -23.10
N SER A 10 -5.11 22.10 -21.98
CA SER A 10 -4.46 20.87 -21.51
C SER A 10 -4.69 19.75 -22.54
N PRO A 11 -3.79 18.75 -22.62
CA PRO A 11 -4.00 17.59 -23.47
C PRO A 11 -5.35 16.89 -23.22
N LEU A 12 -5.85 16.90 -21.98
CA LEU A 12 -7.16 16.34 -21.63
C LEU A 12 -8.31 17.16 -22.23
N ASP A 13 -8.24 18.48 -22.14
CA ASP A 13 -9.27 19.38 -22.67
C ASP A 13 -9.34 19.30 -24.19
N PHE A 14 -8.19 19.20 -24.85
CA PHE A 14 -8.10 18.99 -26.30
C PHE A 14 -8.73 17.67 -26.73
N LEU A 15 -8.44 16.57 -26.04
CA LEU A 15 -9.04 15.28 -26.37
C LEU A 15 -10.54 15.26 -26.06
N THR A 16 -10.96 15.99 -25.02
CA THR A 16 -12.36 16.13 -24.65
C THR A 16 -13.16 16.92 -25.68
N SER A 17 -12.58 17.99 -26.24
CA SER A 17 -13.21 18.71 -27.34
C SER A 17 -13.27 17.86 -28.61
N LEU A 18 -12.22 17.08 -28.90
CA LEU A 18 -12.13 16.24 -30.09
C LEU A 18 -13.16 15.10 -30.12
N TYR A 19 -13.37 14.36 -29.02
CA TYR A 19 -14.37 13.26 -29.05
C TYR A 19 -15.82 13.76 -29.06
N ARG A 20 -16.05 14.98 -28.53
CA ARG A 20 -17.38 15.63 -28.47
C ARG A 20 -17.78 16.32 -29.76
N ASP A 21 -16.82 16.62 -30.64
CA ASP A 21 -17.10 17.19 -31.95
C ASP A 21 -17.77 16.16 -32.86
N GLU A 22 -19.05 16.37 -33.18
CA GLU A 22 -19.84 15.47 -34.03
C GLU A 22 -19.41 15.52 -35.51
N THR A 23 -18.69 16.57 -35.91
CA THR A 23 -18.23 16.78 -37.29
C THR A 23 -16.85 16.16 -37.57
N ALA A 24 -16.12 15.78 -36.52
CA ALA A 24 -14.83 15.10 -36.63
C ALA A 24 -14.96 13.65 -37.11
N ASP A 25 -13.89 13.10 -37.70
CA ASP A 25 -13.89 11.71 -38.16
C ASP A 25 -14.14 10.74 -36.99
N LEU A 26 -14.90 9.68 -37.26
CA LEU A 26 -15.30 8.71 -36.25
C LEU A 26 -14.07 8.04 -35.61
N LYS A 27 -12.99 7.84 -36.38
CA LYS A 27 -11.74 7.26 -35.87
C LYS A 27 -11.05 8.17 -34.86
N ASP A 28 -10.99 9.46 -35.15
CA ASP A 28 -10.36 10.45 -34.26
C ASP A 28 -11.17 10.61 -32.98
N ARG A 29 -12.50 10.61 -33.09
CA ARG A 29 -13.41 10.63 -31.93
C ARG A 29 -13.28 9.38 -31.07
N ALA A 30 -13.23 8.19 -31.69
CA ALA A 30 -13.09 6.93 -30.96
C ALA A 30 -11.72 6.83 -30.27
N TRP A 31 -10.65 7.29 -30.93
CA TRP A 31 -9.32 7.37 -30.33
C TRP A 31 -9.30 8.31 -29.13
N ALA A 32 -9.83 9.52 -29.27
CA ALA A 32 -9.87 10.51 -28.20
C ALA A 32 -10.73 10.03 -27.01
N ALA A 33 -11.88 9.40 -27.27
CA ALA A 33 -12.71 8.81 -26.23
C ALA A 33 -11.96 7.73 -25.44
N ASN A 34 -11.26 6.81 -26.12
CA ASN A 34 -10.46 5.77 -25.46
C ASN A 34 -9.28 6.37 -24.67
N ALA A 35 -8.61 7.38 -25.21
CA ALA A 35 -7.50 8.07 -24.54
C ALA A 35 -7.95 8.79 -23.25
N VAL A 36 -9.17 9.29 -23.22
CA VAL A 36 -9.73 10.07 -22.10
C VAL A 36 -10.48 9.21 -21.07
N ALA A 37 -10.95 8.02 -21.45
CA ALA A 37 -11.73 7.13 -20.58
C ALA A 37 -11.13 6.89 -19.17
N PRO A 38 -9.80 6.67 -19.00
CA PRO A 38 -9.20 6.46 -17.67
C PRO A 38 -9.31 7.66 -16.71
N PHE A 39 -9.54 8.87 -17.25
CA PHE A 39 -9.59 10.13 -16.50
C PHE A 39 -11.01 10.62 -16.23
N VAL A 40 -11.99 10.20 -17.04
CA VAL A 40 -13.41 10.59 -16.88
C VAL A 40 -14.16 9.63 -15.97
N HIS A 41 -13.75 8.36 -15.94
CA HIS A 41 -14.29 7.40 -15.00
C HIS A 41 -13.55 7.54 -13.66
N PRO A 42 -14.24 7.84 -12.55
CA PRO A 42 -13.63 7.75 -11.23
C PRO A 42 -13.08 6.34 -11.07
N ARG A 43 -11.74 6.20 -11.02
CA ARG A 43 -11.17 4.97 -10.49
C ARG A 43 -11.60 4.91 -9.04
N LEU A 44 -12.39 3.91 -8.67
CA LEU A 44 -12.59 3.57 -7.27
C LEU A 44 -11.18 3.38 -6.69
N ALA A 45 -10.74 4.32 -5.85
CA ALA A 45 -9.52 4.11 -5.10
C ALA A 45 -9.75 2.84 -4.26
N PRO A 46 -8.83 1.87 -4.27
CA PRO A 46 -8.99 0.69 -3.43
C PRO A 46 -9.14 1.18 -1.98
N THR A 47 -10.30 0.92 -1.40
CA THR A 47 -10.52 1.22 0.01
C THR A 47 -9.57 0.34 0.80
N GLN A 48 -8.77 0.93 1.70
CA GLN A 48 -7.94 0.14 2.60
C GLN A 48 -8.86 -0.80 3.40
N GLN A 49 -8.73 -2.10 3.16
CA GLN A 49 -9.48 -3.08 3.92
C GLN A 49 -8.92 -3.14 5.35
N ARG A 50 -9.82 -3.21 6.32
CA ARG A 50 -9.46 -3.44 7.71
C ARG A 50 -9.20 -4.93 7.87
N ILE A 51 -8.00 -5.27 8.31
CA ILE A 51 -7.65 -6.65 8.68
C ILE A 51 -8.06 -6.89 10.14
N THR A 52 -8.61 -8.08 10.41
CA THR A 52 -8.90 -8.55 11.77
C THR A 52 -8.18 -9.86 11.97
N ILE A 53 -7.25 -9.90 12.92
CA ILE A 53 -6.50 -11.09 13.28
C ILE A 53 -6.40 -11.18 14.79
N ALA A 54 -6.63 -12.38 15.32
CA ALA A 54 -6.43 -12.65 16.73
C ALA A 54 -4.93 -12.90 16.96
N LEU A 55 -4.26 -11.98 17.63
CA LEU A 55 -2.87 -12.16 18.04
C LEU A 55 -2.80 -12.63 19.50
N PRO A 56 -1.86 -13.53 19.83
CA PRO A 56 -1.52 -13.85 21.20
C PRO A 56 -0.86 -12.64 21.89
N ASP A 57 -0.63 -12.74 23.20
CA ASP A 57 0.06 -11.69 23.95
C ASP A 57 1.49 -11.50 23.45
N THR A 58 1.81 -10.31 22.95
CA THR A 58 3.13 -9.94 22.39
C THR A 58 4.02 -9.20 23.40
N SER A 59 3.71 -9.28 24.70
CA SER A 59 4.54 -8.73 25.77
C SER A 59 5.86 -9.50 25.99
N THR A 60 5.98 -10.71 25.45
CA THR A 60 7.15 -11.59 25.63
C THR A 60 7.74 -12.04 24.28
N ALA A 61 9.00 -12.47 24.27
CA ALA A 61 9.65 -12.98 23.07
C ALA A 61 8.96 -14.25 22.50
N ASP A 62 8.50 -15.16 23.38
CA ASP A 62 7.70 -16.32 22.98
C ASP A 62 6.36 -15.88 22.37
N GLY A 63 5.72 -14.89 22.97
CA GLY A 63 4.48 -14.30 22.46
C GLY A 63 4.61 -13.66 21.08
N VAL A 64 5.71 -12.96 20.82
CA VAL A 64 6.06 -12.42 19.49
C VAL A 64 6.24 -13.55 18.48
N ARG A 65 6.96 -14.62 18.84
CA ARG A 65 7.12 -15.80 17.98
C ARG A 65 5.77 -16.41 17.62
N ASP A 66 4.92 -16.61 18.62
CA ASP A 66 3.60 -17.21 18.43
C ASP A 66 2.67 -16.30 17.62
N ALA A 67 2.81 -14.97 17.75
CA ALA A 67 2.11 -14.00 16.91
C ALA A 67 2.54 -14.10 15.44
N ILE A 68 3.84 -14.24 15.15
CA ILE A 68 4.32 -14.44 13.78
C ILE A 68 3.77 -15.75 13.20
N ALA A 69 3.69 -16.82 14.00
CA ALA A 69 3.09 -18.08 13.59
C ALA A 69 1.60 -17.93 13.22
N ALA A 70 0.83 -17.18 14.02
CA ALA A 70 -0.57 -16.88 13.71
C ALA A 70 -0.73 -16.09 12.40
N VAL A 71 0.19 -15.18 12.08
CA VAL A 71 0.19 -14.47 10.78
C VAL A 71 0.46 -15.44 9.62
N ILE A 72 1.43 -16.34 9.77
CA ILE A 72 1.74 -17.35 8.73
C ILE A 72 0.54 -18.25 8.47
N GLU A 73 -0.15 -18.67 9.53
CA GLU A 73 -1.36 -19.48 9.44
C GLU A 73 -2.47 -18.73 8.69
N ALA A 74 -2.76 -17.47 9.05
CA ALA A 74 -3.78 -16.66 8.39
C ALA A 74 -3.49 -16.43 6.90
N VAL A 75 -2.20 -16.27 6.51
CA VAL A 75 -1.82 -16.21 5.09
C VAL A 75 -2.06 -17.55 4.39
N SER A 76 -1.79 -18.66 5.07
CA SER A 76 -1.94 -20.00 4.51
C SER A 76 -3.40 -20.36 4.23
N TYR A 77 -4.34 -19.87 5.06
CA TYR A 77 -5.78 -20.00 4.82
C TYR A 77 -6.35 -18.97 3.84
N GLY A 78 -5.59 -17.94 3.49
CA GLY A 78 -6.01 -16.87 2.59
C GLY A 78 -6.83 -15.76 3.26
N ASP A 79 -6.88 -15.73 4.59
CA ASP A 79 -7.52 -14.66 5.37
C ASP A 79 -6.70 -13.35 5.35
N LEU A 80 -5.39 -13.46 5.09
CA LEU A 80 -4.48 -12.34 4.86
C LEU A 80 -3.74 -12.50 3.53
N SER A 81 -3.57 -11.39 2.81
CA SER A 81 -2.64 -11.36 1.68
C SER A 81 -1.18 -11.38 2.15
N PRO A 82 -0.23 -11.85 1.31
CA PRO A 82 1.20 -11.78 1.63
C PRO A 82 1.70 -10.36 1.93
N ALA A 83 1.12 -9.35 1.27
CA ALA A 83 1.48 -7.95 1.47
C ALA A 83 1.02 -7.44 2.85
N GLU A 84 -0.21 -7.74 3.27
CA GLU A 84 -0.72 -7.37 4.59
C GLU A 84 0.06 -8.07 5.71
N ALA A 85 0.39 -9.36 5.52
CA ALA A 85 1.20 -10.11 6.45
C ALA A 85 2.60 -9.51 6.64
N GLN A 86 3.24 -9.10 5.54
CA GLN A 86 4.55 -8.44 5.62
C GLN A 86 4.48 -7.14 6.45
N GLN A 87 3.42 -6.35 6.28
CA GLN A 87 3.22 -5.13 7.08
C GLN A 87 2.97 -5.45 8.55
N LEU A 88 2.17 -6.48 8.85
CA LEU A 88 1.88 -6.88 10.21
C LEU A 88 3.11 -7.45 10.94
N VAL A 89 3.89 -8.31 10.27
CA VAL A 89 5.15 -8.85 10.80
C VAL A 89 6.13 -7.72 11.12
N ALA A 90 6.19 -6.65 10.30
CA ALA A 90 7.06 -5.51 10.58
C ALA A 90 6.70 -4.80 11.91
N VAL A 91 5.40 -4.71 12.23
CA VAL A 91 4.93 -4.17 13.52
C VAL A 91 5.33 -5.09 14.68
N ILE A 92 5.15 -6.41 14.52
CA ILE A 92 5.52 -7.41 15.54
C ILE A 92 7.04 -7.42 15.78
N GLU A 93 7.84 -7.30 14.73
CA GLU A 93 9.30 -7.18 14.84
C GLU A 93 9.75 -5.92 15.57
N THR A 94 8.97 -4.83 15.48
CA THR A 94 9.25 -3.61 16.24
C THR A 94 9.04 -3.86 17.74
N GLN A 95 7.99 -4.60 18.10
CA GLN A 95 7.74 -5.02 19.48
C GLN A 95 8.86 -5.93 20.01
N ARG A 96 9.32 -6.91 19.21
CA ARG A 96 10.47 -7.77 19.58
C ARG A 96 11.71 -6.96 19.94
N LYS A 97 12.06 -5.99 19.08
CA LYS A 97 13.23 -5.11 19.30
C LYS A 97 13.08 -4.29 20.58
N ALA A 98 11.87 -3.80 20.90
CA ALA A 98 11.63 -3.06 22.13
C ALA A 98 11.87 -3.93 23.37
N ILE A 99 11.39 -5.17 23.37
CA ILE A 99 11.61 -6.15 24.44
C ILE A 99 13.11 -6.45 24.59
N GLU A 100 13.80 -6.78 23.50
CA GLU A 100 15.24 -7.06 23.53
C GLU A 100 16.05 -5.87 24.04
N THR A 101 15.68 -4.65 23.64
CA THR A 101 16.35 -3.43 24.13
C THR A 101 16.14 -3.25 25.63
N ALA A 102 14.93 -3.48 26.12
CA ALA A 102 14.61 -3.39 27.55
C ALA A 102 15.38 -4.44 28.38
N ASP A 103 15.60 -5.63 27.83
CA ASP A 103 16.31 -6.72 28.52
C ASP A 103 17.84 -6.58 28.47
N ILE A 104 18.39 -6.11 27.35
CA ILE A 104 19.84 -6.08 27.11
C ILE A 104 20.48 -4.85 27.77
N LEU A 105 19.83 -3.68 27.77
CA LEU A 105 20.40 -2.45 28.34
C LEU A 105 20.84 -2.60 29.81
N PRO A 106 20.01 -3.11 30.73
CA PRO A 106 20.42 -3.26 32.13
C PRO A 106 21.55 -4.28 32.32
N ARG A 107 21.64 -5.28 31.43
CA ARG A 107 22.72 -6.28 31.47
C ARG A 107 24.05 -5.67 31.01
N LEU A 108 24.01 -4.82 29.99
CA LEU A 108 25.18 -4.08 29.52
C LEU A 108 25.68 -3.12 30.61
N GLU A 109 24.80 -2.33 31.22
CA GLU A 109 25.17 -1.39 32.30
C GLU A 109 25.85 -2.10 33.47
N LYS A 110 25.34 -3.27 33.88
CA LYS A 110 25.96 -4.09 34.94
C LYS A 110 27.36 -4.58 34.57
N LEU A 111 27.55 -4.99 33.32
CA LEU A 111 28.85 -5.46 32.82
C LEU A 111 29.84 -4.30 32.69
N GLU A 112 29.38 -3.13 32.27
CA GLU A 112 30.18 -1.91 32.17
C GLU A 112 30.59 -1.39 33.55
N ALA A 113 29.71 -1.45 34.55
CA ALA A 113 30.01 -1.07 35.93
C ALA A 113 30.98 -2.04 36.64
N ALA A 114 31.10 -3.28 36.15
CA ALA A 114 32.01 -4.30 36.69
C ALA A 114 33.43 -4.24 36.10
N ARG A 115 33.69 -3.32 35.16
CA ARG A 115 34.96 -3.15 34.45
C ARG A 115 35.73 -1.93 34.96
#